data_AF-A0A5N0TBS9-F1
#
_entry.id   AF-A0A5N0TBS9-F1
#
_cell.length_a   1.000
_cell.length_b   1.000
_cell.length_c   1.000
_cell.angle_alpha   90.00
_cell.angle_beta   90.00
_cell.angle_gamma   90.00
#
_symmetry.space_group_name_H-M   'P 1'
#
loop_
_entity.id
_entity.type
_entity.pdbx_description
1 polymer ?
#
loop_
_entity_poly.entity_id
_entity_poly.type
_entity_poly.pdbx_seq_one_letter_code
_entity_poly.pdbx_strand_id
1 'polypeptide(L)'
;MRSRILTCLLAITAIALTACGPDDSYDGQPVNLDSCLGVEPDAAAGTGAPRNGVTSSDVLEGDWPWVIAGASNPAYAEGPVRLRAGAFARTTPPEARVSIKVLGCQWADLDGDGAIEAAALVSENFGGSGTFISLQVLDRQRGELFGRLPAELGDRVFPYDFAIEDGVIRVGLLAHAKNDPYCCPSVEETRRFAVRAMRVEPLPAEP
;
A
#
# COMPACT_ATOMS: atom_id res chain seq x y z
N MET A 1 53.90 14.28 -60.13
CA MET A 1 53.73 13.13 -59.20
C MET A 1 53.71 13.70 -57.79
N ARG A 2 52.56 14.12 -57.26
CA ARG A 2 51.65 13.35 -56.40
C ARG A 2 52.36 12.61 -55.25
N SER A 3 52.42 13.22 -54.06
CA SER A 3 51.92 12.61 -52.82
C SER A 3 52.01 13.63 -51.68
N ARG A 4 50.88 14.21 -51.30
CA ARG A 4 50.74 14.98 -50.05
C ARG A 4 50.40 13.97 -48.97
N ILE A 5 51.25 13.85 -47.95
CA ILE A 5 50.99 13.04 -46.76
C ILE A 5 49.92 13.79 -45.96
N LEU A 6 48.68 13.35 -46.12
CA LEU A 6 47.53 13.82 -45.37
C LEU A 6 47.43 12.92 -44.13
N THR A 7 47.91 13.41 -42.99
CA THR A 7 47.75 12.75 -41.69
C THR A 7 46.27 12.81 -41.32
N CYS A 8 45.55 11.70 -41.49
CA CYS A 8 44.17 11.54 -41.01
C CYS A 8 44.17 11.63 -39.47
N LEU A 9 43.70 12.74 -38.92
CA LEU A 9 43.13 12.76 -37.58
C LEU A 9 41.88 11.88 -37.61
N LEU A 10 41.94 10.72 -36.95
CA LEU A 10 40.73 9.99 -36.57
C LEU A 10 40.07 10.77 -35.42
N ALA A 11 39.09 11.60 -35.75
CA ALA A 11 38.14 12.09 -34.75
C ALA A 11 37.24 10.92 -34.37
N ILE A 12 37.46 10.35 -33.18
CA ILE A 12 36.52 9.40 -32.58
C ILE A 12 35.32 10.23 -32.12
N THR A 13 34.31 10.33 -32.98
CA THR A 13 33.01 10.87 -32.60
C THR A 13 32.36 9.85 -31.66
N ALA A 14 32.48 10.08 -30.35
CA ALA A 14 31.64 9.42 -29.38
C ALA A 14 30.19 9.87 -29.66
N ILE A 15 29.44 9.05 -30.37
CA ILE A 15 27.99 9.17 -30.44
C ILE A 15 27.51 8.79 -29.04
N ALA A 16 27.32 9.80 -28.19
CA ALA A 16 26.50 9.65 -27.01
C ALA A 16 25.09 9.30 -27.52
N LEU A 17 24.75 8.01 -27.46
CA LEU A 17 23.38 7.56 -27.50
C LEU A 17 22.70 8.22 -26.29
N THR A 18 22.10 9.38 -26.50
CA THR A 18 21.06 9.90 -25.63
C THR A 18 19.90 8.93 -25.73
N ALA A 19 19.94 7.91 -24.88
CA ALA A 19 18.75 7.16 -24.53
C ALA A 19 17.79 8.16 -23.89
N CYS A 20 16.74 8.54 -24.60
CA CYS A 20 15.49 8.93 -23.95
C CYS A 20 14.89 7.64 -23.36
N GLY A 21 15.43 7.20 -22.22
CA GLY A 21 14.67 6.41 -21.26
C GLY A 21 13.90 7.38 -20.38
N PRO A 22 12.65 7.08 -19.97
CA PRO A 22 12.07 7.77 -18.83
C PRO A 22 13.03 7.60 -17.65
N ASP A 23 13.34 8.71 -17.00
CA ASP A 23 14.35 8.82 -15.95
C ASP A 23 14.21 7.68 -14.92
N ASP A 24 15.28 6.88 -14.77
CA ASP A 24 15.36 5.70 -13.89
C ASP A 24 15.37 6.06 -12.38
N SER A 25 14.65 7.10 -11.96
CA SER A 25 14.64 7.61 -10.59
C SER A 25 13.24 7.70 -9.98
N TYR A 26 12.43 6.66 -10.12
CA TYR A 26 11.47 6.35 -9.06
C TYR A 26 12.11 5.33 -8.13
N ASP A 27 12.67 5.81 -7.03
CA ASP A 27 13.37 5.04 -5.99
C ASP A 27 12.42 4.22 -5.10
N GLY A 28 11.17 4.06 -5.52
CA GLY A 28 10.17 3.27 -4.82
C GLY A 28 9.89 3.78 -3.41
N GLN A 29 10.15 5.05 -3.09
CA GLN A 29 9.76 5.57 -1.79
C GLN A 29 8.24 5.47 -1.68
N PRO A 30 7.73 4.58 -0.81
CA PRO A 30 6.31 4.35 -0.67
C PRO A 30 5.65 5.58 -0.03
N VAL A 31 4.32 5.60 -0.06
CA VAL A 31 3.47 6.33 0.92
C VAL A 31 4.23 6.57 2.22
N ASN A 32 4.28 7.82 2.65
CA ASN A 32 5.06 8.23 3.80
C ASN A 32 4.68 7.36 5.02
N LEU A 33 5.60 6.51 5.49
CA LEU A 33 5.40 5.67 6.68
C LEU A 33 5.16 6.51 7.94
N ASP A 34 5.56 7.79 7.93
CA ASP A 34 5.22 8.75 8.98
C ASP A 34 3.71 9.02 9.05
N SER A 35 2.92 8.67 8.02
CA SER A 35 1.45 8.74 8.09
C SER A 35 0.89 7.94 9.24
N CYS A 36 1.55 6.85 9.65
CA CYS A 36 1.12 6.06 10.81
C CYS A 36 1.64 6.57 12.16
N LEU A 37 2.59 7.51 12.15
CA LEU A 37 3.24 8.04 13.33
C LEU A 37 2.65 9.42 13.64
N GLY A 38 1.71 9.50 14.59
CA GLY A 38 1.31 10.80 15.15
C GLY A 38 -0.18 11.09 15.26
N VAL A 39 -1.08 10.13 14.96
CA VAL A 39 -2.50 10.28 15.29
C VAL A 39 -2.81 9.41 16.51
N GLU A 40 -2.66 9.98 17.69
CA GLU A 40 -3.40 9.45 18.84
C GLU A 40 -4.85 9.94 18.70
N PRO A 41 -5.86 9.04 18.52
CA PRO A 41 -7.27 9.44 18.50
C PRO A 41 -7.71 10.13 19.81
N ASP A 42 -6.89 10.02 20.86
CA ASP A 42 -7.07 10.66 22.17
C ASP A 42 -6.89 12.21 22.14
N ALA A 43 -6.36 12.82 21.08
CA ALA A 43 -6.22 14.28 21.03
C ALA A 43 -7.57 15.03 20.88
N ALA A 44 -8.61 14.36 20.35
CA ALA A 44 -9.96 14.92 20.19
C ALA A 44 -10.90 14.59 21.37
N ALA A 45 -10.58 13.56 22.16
CA ALA A 45 -11.43 13.07 23.23
C ALA A 45 -10.89 13.54 24.59
N GLY A 46 -11.55 14.54 25.19
CA GLY A 46 -11.24 14.99 26.54
C GLY A 46 -11.13 13.84 27.55
N THR A 47 -10.31 14.03 28.58
CA THR A 47 -9.96 13.03 29.60
C THR A 47 -11.19 12.38 30.25
N GLY A 48 -11.66 11.26 29.71
CA GLY A 48 -12.79 10.50 30.28
C GLY A 48 -13.73 9.83 29.28
N ALA A 49 -13.62 10.07 27.97
CA ALA A 49 -14.41 9.32 26.98
C ALA A 49 -13.81 7.91 26.74
N PRO A 50 -14.63 6.87 26.54
CA PRO A 50 -14.12 5.56 26.14
C PRO A 50 -13.35 5.67 24.81
N ARG A 51 -12.18 5.03 24.76
CA ARG A 51 -11.33 4.95 23.56
C ARG A 51 -12.00 4.07 22.51
N ASN A 52 -12.96 4.63 21.79
CA ASN A 52 -13.69 3.92 20.74
C ASN A 52 -12.95 3.92 19.40
N GLY A 53 -11.76 4.52 19.31
CA GLY A 53 -10.97 4.59 18.08
C GLY A 53 -9.85 3.55 17.98
N VAL A 54 -9.40 3.32 16.75
CA VAL A 54 -8.18 2.57 16.44
C VAL A 54 -6.96 3.49 16.56
N THR A 55 -5.93 3.05 17.27
CA THR A 55 -4.70 3.82 17.52
C THR A 55 -3.55 3.40 16.60
N SER A 56 -2.50 4.22 16.47
CA SER A 56 -1.23 3.80 15.83
C SER A 56 -0.66 2.52 16.44
N SER A 57 -0.82 2.31 17.75
CA SER A 57 -0.34 1.08 18.39
C SER A 57 -1.13 -0.16 17.96
N ASP A 58 -2.41 -0.01 17.66
CA ASP A 58 -3.22 -1.11 17.11
C ASP A 58 -2.77 -1.45 15.69
N VAL A 59 -2.52 -0.42 14.88
CA VAL A 59 -2.05 -0.57 13.48
C VAL A 59 -0.63 -1.13 13.42
N LEU A 60 0.28 -0.77 14.33
CA LEU A 60 1.70 -1.12 14.20
C LEU A 60 2.12 -2.29 15.10
N GLU A 61 1.46 -2.48 16.24
CA GLU A 61 1.85 -3.49 17.24
C GLU A 61 0.72 -4.44 17.58
N GLY A 62 -0.50 -4.23 17.08
CA GLY A 62 -1.69 -4.99 17.46
C GLY A 62 -1.73 -6.44 16.95
N ASP A 63 -2.68 -7.20 17.49
CA ASP A 63 -3.10 -8.49 16.94
C ASP A 63 -4.07 -8.20 15.78
N TRP A 64 -3.55 -8.19 14.56
CA TRP A 64 -4.27 -7.79 13.36
C TRP A 64 -5.25 -8.87 12.90
N PRO A 65 -6.55 -8.56 12.79
CA PRO A 65 -7.53 -9.46 12.21
C PRO A 65 -7.30 -9.51 10.69
N TRP A 66 -6.27 -10.24 10.27
CA TRP A 66 -5.86 -10.28 8.87
C TRP A 66 -6.92 -10.95 8.01
N VAL A 67 -7.71 -10.13 7.32
CA VAL A 67 -8.70 -10.57 6.35
C VAL A 67 -8.09 -10.44 4.97
N ILE A 68 -8.10 -11.52 4.20
CA ILE A 68 -7.57 -11.53 2.83
C ILE A 68 -8.74 -11.30 1.87
N ALA A 69 -8.58 -10.37 0.93
CA ALA A 69 -9.55 -10.16 -0.14
C ALA A 69 -9.75 -11.47 -0.92
N GLY A 70 -10.96 -12.02 -0.90
CA GLY A 70 -11.31 -13.20 -1.70
C GLY A 70 -10.72 -14.54 -1.25
N ALA A 71 -10.25 -14.67 0.01
CA ALA A 71 -9.71 -15.93 0.49
C ALA A 71 -10.73 -17.09 0.40
N SER A 72 -10.48 -17.98 -0.56
CA SER A 72 -11.10 -19.31 -0.67
C SER A 72 -10.23 -20.41 -0.04
N ASN A 73 -8.97 -20.08 0.33
CA ASN A 73 -8.04 -21.02 0.93
C ASN A 73 -7.96 -20.84 2.46
N PRO A 74 -8.52 -21.79 3.25
CA PRO A 74 -8.53 -21.70 4.71
C PRO A 74 -7.13 -21.83 5.34
N ALA A 75 -6.10 -22.22 4.59
CA ALA A 75 -4.72 -22.32 5.09
C ALA A 75 -4.09 -20.97 5.48
N TYR A 76 -4.66 -19.85 5.06
CA TYR A 76 -4.21 -18.51 5.45
C TYR A 76 -5.04 -17.87 6.57
N ALA A 77 -6.17 -18.48 6.96
CA ALA A 77 -7.12 -17.95 7.93
C ALA A 77 -6.81 -18.39 9.38
N GLU A 78 -5.55 -18.32 9.80
CA GLU A 78 -5.09 -18.79 11.12
C GLU A 78 -5.27 -17.76 12.25
N GLY A 79 -6.41 -17.08 12.28
CA GLY A 79 -6.70 -16.06 13.30
C GLY A 79 -5.85 -14.80 13.16
N PRO A 80 -5.90 -13.89 14.15
CA PRO A 80 -5.18 -12.64 14.06
C PRO A 80 -3.66 -12.85 14.09
N VAL A 81 -2.93 -12.03 13.34
CA VAL A 81 -1.47 -12.05 13.31
C VAL A 81 -0.91 -10.90 14.10
N ARG A 82 0.09 -11.17 14.94
CA ARG A 82 0.71 -10.11 15.73
C ARG A 82 1.69 -9.31 14.89
N LEU A 83 1.43 -8.02 14.71
CA LEU A 83 2.40 -7.12 14.10
C LEU A 83 3.47 -6.67 15.09
N ARG A 84 4.63 -6.36 14.53
CA ARG A 84 5.76 -5.71 15.20
C ARG A 84 6.25 -4.61 14.28
N ALA A 85 6.18 -3.36 14.71
CA ALA A 85 6.50 -2.18 13.90
C ALA A 85 5.83 -2.22 12.50
N GLY A 86 4.54 -2.55 12.46
CA GLY A 86 3.72 -2.61 11.25
C GLY A 86 4.01 -3.81 10.34
N ALA A 87 4.76 -4.81 10.80
CA ALA A 87 5.11 -5.96 9.97
C ALA A 87 4.91 -7.30 10.68
N PHE A 88 4.56 -8.31 9.88
CA PHE A 88 4.56 -9.72 10.24
C PHE A 88 5.19 -10.52 9.11
N ALA A 89 6.00 -11.53 9.44
CA ALA A 89 6.50 -12.47 8.46
C ALA A 89 6.68 -13.84 9.08
N ARG A 90 6.33 -14.87 8.32
CA ARG A 90 6.57 -16.27 8.65
C ARG A 90 7.03 -17.00 7.39
N THR A 91 8.06 -17.83 7.54
CA THR A 91 8.51 -18.71 6.47
C THR A 91 8.11 -20.13 6.83
N THR A 92 7.33 -20.77 5.97
CA THR A 92 6.98 -22.19 6.09
C THR A 92 7.82 -23.00 5.09
N PRO A 93 8.45 -24.11 5.50
CA PRO A 93 9.18 -24.97 4.58
C PRO A 93 8.31 -25.44 3.39
N PRO A 94 8.89 -25.60 2.18
CA PRO A 94 10.31 -25.43 1.89
C PRO A 94 10.76 -23.96 1.82
N GLU A 95 9.99 -22.99 1.30
CA GLU A 95 10.39 -21.56 1.27
C GLU A 95 9.20 -20.57 1.23
N ALA A 96 7.97 -21.01 1.53
CA ALA A 96 6.80 -20.15 1.42
C ALA A 96 6.82 -19.03 2.47
N ARG A 97 7.16 -17.80 2.03
CA ARG A 97 7.11 -16.62 2.88
C ARG A 97 5.71 -16.02 2.86
N VAL A 98 5.05 -16.07 4.01
CA VAL A 98 3.84 -15.32 4.26
C VAL A 98 4.23 -14.03 4.97
N SER A 99 3.84 -12.87 4.45
CA SER A 99 4.15 -11.60 5.12
C SER A 99 3.11 -10.53 4.89
N ILE A 100 3.03 -9.64 5.87
CA ILE A 100 2.23 -8.43 5.88
C ILE A 100 3.15 -7.27 6.25
N LYS A 101 2.99 -6.15 5.56
CA LYS A 101 3.64 -4.90 5.94
C LYS A 101 2.69 -3.74 5.71
N VAL A 102 2.44 -2.96 6.76
CA VAL A 102 1.76 -1.67 6.66
C VAL A 102 2.66 -0.70 5.89
N LEU A 103 2.13 -0.11 4.83
CA LEU A 103 2.80 0.86 3.97
C LEU A 103 2.46 2.30 4.38
N GLY A 104 1.26 2.51 4.93
CA GLY A 104 0.78 3.79 5.43
C GLY A 104 -0.62 3.64 5.99
N CYS A 105 -1.07 4.60 6.80
CA CYS A 105 -2.40 4.59 7.38
C CYS A 105 -2.96 6.01 7.56
N GLN A 106 -4.28 6.08 7.61
CA GLN A 106 -5.06 7.29 7.80
C GLN A 106 -6.22 7.00 8.76
N TRP A 107 -6.70 8.01 9.47
CA TRP A 107 -7.79 7.88 10.44
C TRP A 107 -8.92 8.84 10.12
N ALA A 108 -10.14 8.35 10.23
CA ALA A 108 -11.36 9.13 10.16
C ALA A 108 -12.54 8.31 10.72
N ASP A 109 -13.65 8.99 10.97
CA ASP A 109 -14.96 8.36 11.08
C ASP A 109 -15.42 7.99 9.65
N LEU A 110 -15.17 6.75 9.25
CA LEU A 110 -15.32 6.28 7.87
C LEU A 110 -16.72 5.72 7.59
N ASP A 111 -17.46 5.34 8.62
CA ASP A 111 -18.83 4.84 8.48
C ASP A 111 -19.91 5.70 9.14
N GLY A 112 -19.51 6.79 9.80
CA GLY A 112 -20.39 7.82 10.33
C GLY A 112 -21.00 7.47 11.69
N ASP A 113 -20.44 6.51 12.43
CA ASP A 113 -20.94 6.10 13.75
C ASP A 113 -20.32 6.90 14.91
N GLY A 114 -19.35 7.78 14.62
CA GLY A 114 -18.65 8.63 15.57
C GLY A 114 -17.45 7.98 16.26
N ALA A 115 -17.14 6.71 15.97
CA ALA A 115 -15.86 6.10 16.25
C ALA A 115 -14.82 6.49 15.17
N ILE A 116 -13.55 6.25 15.47
CA ILE A 116 -12.46 6.53 14.53
C ILE A 116 -11.88 5.20 14.06
N GLU A 117 -12.01 4.93 12.78
CA GLU A 117 -11.40 3.79 12.11
C GLU A 117 -9.99 4.14 11.62
N ALA A 118 -9.19 3.11 11.37
CA ALA A 118 -7.94 3.24 10.65
C ALA A 118 -8.05 2.59 9.27
N ALA A 119 -7.86 3.37 8.21
CA ALA A 119 -7.60 2.85 6.88
C ALA A 119 -6.09 2.60 6.75
N ALA A 120 -5.68 1.42 6.31
CA ALA A 120 -4.28 1.05 6.13
C ALA A 120 -4.03 0.47 4.74
N LEU A 121 -2.99 0.96 4.09
CA LEU A 121 -2.43 0.32 2.91
C LEU A 121 -1.47 -0.77 3.36
N VAL A 122 -1.67 -1.97 2.83
CA VAL A 122 -0.98 -3.16 3.30
C VAL A 122 -0.39 -3.92 2.11
N SER A 123 0.90 -4.24 2.21
CA SER A 123 1.58 -5.18 1.32
C SER A 123 1.47 -6.59 1.89
N GLU A 124 1.07 -7.53 1.03
CA GLU A 124 0.76 -8.91 1.38
C GLU A 124 1.47 -9.88 0.44
N ASN A 125 2.11 -10.90 1.01
CA ASN A 125 2.58 -12.07 0.28
C ASN A 125 2.03 -13.31 0.99
N PHE A 126 1.43 -14.21 0.21
CA PHE A 126 0.78 -15.42 0.70
C PHE A 126 1.62 -16.69 0.46
N GLY A 127 2.95 -16.58 0.37
CA GLY A 127 3.83 -17.71 0.09
C GLY A 127 4.11 -17.96 -1.40
N GLY A 128 3.85 -16.98 -2.25
CA GLY A 128 4.15 -17.01 -3.69
C GLY A 128 5.17 -15.97 -4.11
N SER A 129 5.29 -15.73 -5.43
CA SER A 129 6.17 -14.68 -5.99
C SER A 129 5.50 -13.30 -6.10
N GLY A 130 4.17 -13.24 -5.97
CA GLY A 130 3.40 -12.00 -6.02
C GLY A 130 3.57 -11.16 -4.75
N THR A 131 3.23 -9.88 -4.84
CA THR A 131 3.12 -8.99 -3.69
C THR A 131 1.90 -8.13 -3.92
N PHE A 132 0.83 -8.42 -3.20
CA PHE A 132 -0.46 -7.78 -3.36
C PHE A 132 -0.55 -6.57 -2.45
N ILE A 133 -1.14 -5.49 -2.95
CA ILE A 133 -1.50 -4.35 -2.12
C ILE A 133 -3.01 -4.38 -1.90
N SER A 134 -3.42 -4.21 -0.65
CA SER A 134 -4.83 -4.05 -0.27
C SER A 134 -5.04 -2.82 0.59
N LEU A 135 -6.27 -2.30 0.55
CA LEU A 135 -6.78 -1.31 1.46
C LEU A 135 -7.61 -2.04 2.54
N GLN A 136 -7.06 -2.06 3.75
CA GLN A 136 -7.66 -2.62 4.95
C GLN A 136 -8.31 -1.49 5.75
N VAL A 137 -9.44 -1.76 6.40
CA VAL A 137 -10.04 -0.84 7.37
C VAL A 137 -10.23 -1.57 8.68
N LEU A 138 -9.64 -1.01 9.73
CA LEU A 138 -9.70 -1.48 11.09
C LEU A 138 -10.68 -0.63 11.89
N ASP A 139 -11.42 -1.29 12.75
CA ASP A 139 -12.46 -0.76 13.60
C ASP A 139 -12.27 -1.32 15.02
N ARG A 140 -12.83 -0.65 16.03
CA ARG A 140 -12.83 -1.11 17.42
C ARG A 140 -14.26 -1.34 17.91
N GLN A 141 -14.63 -2.61 18.04
CA GLN A 141 -15.93 -3.00 18.58
C GLN A 141 -15.75 -3.70 19.93
N ARG A 142 -16.43 -3.19 20.96
CA ARG A 142 -16.41 -3.77 22.33
C ARG A 142 -14.99 -3.94 22.90
N GLY A 143 -14.06 -3.08 22.50
CA GLY A 143 -12.67 -3.12 22.96
C GLY A 143 -11.76 -4.05 22.17
N GLU A 144 -12.26 -4.75 21.15
CA GLU A 144 -11.46 -5.62 20.28
C GLU A 144 -11.26 -4.99 18.90
N LEU A 145 -10.09 -5.24 18.30
CA LEU A 145 -9.79 -4.80 16.94
C LEU A 145 -10.51 -5.71 15.95
N PHE A 146 -11.21 -5.11 15.01
CA PHE A 146 -12.00 -5.80 14.00
C PHE A 146 -11.60 -5.29 12.60
N GLY A 147 -11.49 -6.19 11.62
CA GLY A 147 -11.13 -5.84 10.25
C GLY A 147 -12.32 -5.99 9.31
N ARG A 148 -12.62 -4.95 8.51
CA ARG A 148 -13.64 -5.03 7.46
C ARG A 148 -13.12 -5.85 6.28
N LEU A 149 -14.02 -6.30 5.40
CA LEU A 149 -13.64 -6.94 4.14
C LEU A 149 -12.84 -5.93 3.29
N PRO A 150 -11.56 -6.21 2.98
CA PRO A 150 -10.69 -5.25 2.34
C PRO A 150 -11.00 -5.09 0.85
N ALA A 151 -10.49 -4.00 0.28
CA ALA A 151 -10.44 -3.81 -1.16
C ALA A 151 -9.04 -4.17 -1.69
N GLU A 152 -8.99 -4.98 -2.75
CA GLU A 152 -7.74 -5.30 -3.44
C GLU A 152 -7.34 -4.14 -4.37
N LEU A 153 -6.08 -3.70 -4.28
CA LEU A 153 -5.50 -2.73 -5.21
C LEU A 153 -4.71 -3.43 -6.34
N GLY A 154 -4.20 -4.63 -6.09
CA GLY A 154 -3.65 -5.51 -7.11
C GLY A 154 -2.24 -6.01 -6.78
N ASP A 155 -1.69 -6.84 -7.66
CA ASP A 155 -0.33 -7.37 -7.57
C ASP A 155 0.69 -6.34 -8.07
N ARG A 156 1.70 -6.03 -7.24
CA ARG A 156 2.84 -5.15 -7.52
C ARG A 156 2.47 -3.76 -8.04
N VAL A 157 1.37 -3.23 -7.55
CA VAL A 157 1.03 -1.81 -7.69
C VAL A 157 1.83 -0.95 -6.71
N PHE A 158 2.03 0.34 -7.03
CA PHE A 158 2.83 1.26 -6.20
C PHE A 158 1.99 2.46 -5.76
N PRO A 159 1.42 2.45 -4.54
CA PRO A 159 0.75 3.63 -3.99
C PRO A 159 1.74 4.76 -3.71
N TYR A 160 1.40 5.96 -4.17
CA TYR A 160 2.18 7.20 -3.98
C TYR A 160 1.37 8.32 -3.30
N ASP A 161 0.03 8.22 -3.26
CA ASP A 161 -0.86 9.15 -2.55
C ASP A 161 -1.88 8.37 -1.73
N PHE A 162 -2.20 8.85 -0.53
CA PHE A 162 -3.18 8.24 0.36
C PHE A 162 -3.79 9.28 1.31
N ALA A 163 -5.06 9.57 1.11
CA ALA A 163 -5.79 10.61 1.85
C ALA A 163 -7.22 10.17 2.17
N ILE A 164 -7.82 10.83 3.15
CA ILE A 164 -9.26 10.73 3.44
C ILE A 164 -9.84 12.14 3.35
N GLU A 165 -10.87 12.29 2.52
CA GLU A 165 -11.60 13.56 2.32
C GLU A 165 -13.10 13.25 2.34
N ASP A 166 -13.87 13.94 3.18
CA ASP A 166 -15.32 13.76 3.31
C ASP A 166 -15.78 12.30 3.49
N GLY A 167 -15.02 11.52 4.28
CA GLY A 167 -15.30 10.09 4.53
C GLY A 167 -14.95 9.17 3.36
N VAL A 168 -14.37 9.70 2.27
CA VAL A 168 -13.92 8.94 1.12
C VAL A 168 -12.42 8.74 1.18
N ILE A 169 -12.00 7.48 1.09
CA ILE A 169 -10.60 7.12 1.00
C ILE A 169 -10.14 7.28 -0.45
N ARG A 170 -9.07 8.05 -0.68
CA ARG A 170 -8.40 8.21 -1.97
C ARG A 170 -7.02 7.57 -1.94
N VAL A 171 -6.71 6.77 -2.95
CA VAL A 171 -5.39 6.15 -3.15
C VAL A 171 -4.91 6.46 -4.56
N GLY A 172 -3.81 7.20 -4.68
CA GLY A 172 -3.08 7.35 -5.93
C GLY A 172 -2.02 6.26 -6.05
N LEU A 173 -1.98 5.56 -7.18
CA LEU A 173 -1.05 4.45 -7.41
C LEU A 173 -0.59 4.32 -8.86
N LEU A 174 0.53 3.62 -9.07
CA LEU A 174 0.90 3.05 -10.37
C LEU A 174 0.37 1.62 -10.47
N ALA A 175 -0.38 1.35 -11.54
CA ALA A 175 -0.93 0.05 -11.91
C ALA A 175 -0.35 -0.46 -13.23
N HIS A 176 -0.45 -1.77 -13.45
CA HIS A 176 0.06 -2.40 -14.67
C HIS A 176 -0.86 -2.16 -15.87
N ALA A 177 -0.32 -1.62 -16.95
CA ALA A 177 -0.91 -1.74 -18.27
C ALA A 177 -0.85 -3.21 -18.75
N LYS A 178 -1.67 -3.55 -19.75
CA LYS A 178 -1.72 -4.88 -20.37
C LYS A 178 -0.36 -5.44 -20.79
N ASN A 179 0.56 -4.57 -21.20
CA ASN A 179 1.88 -4.95 -21.74
C ASN A 179 3.03 -4.64 -20.78
N ASP A 180 2.74 -4.22 -19.55
CA ASP A 180 3.79 -3.91 -18.58
C ASP A 180 4.47 -5.20 -18.12
N PRO A 181 5.82 -5.18 -17.98
CA PRO A 181 6.50 -6.20 -17.20
C PRO A 181 5.98 -6.18 -15.76
N TYR A 182 5.87 -7.35 -15.15
CA TYR A 182 5.37 -7.48 -13.79
C TYR A 182 6.16 -6.75 -12.68
N CYS A 183 7.37 -6.25 -12.98
CA CYS A 183 8.14 -5.42 -12.04
C CYS A 183 7.73 -3.95 -12.05
N CYS A 184 7.09 -3.52 -13.14
CA CYS A 184 7.26 -2.18 -13.65
C CYS A 184 5.92 -1.65 -14.20
N PRO A 185 4.94 -1.36 -13.31
CA PRO A 185 3.69 -0.73 -13.69
C PRO A 185 3.92 0.72 -14.15
N SER A 186 3.11 1.17 -15.10
CA SER A 186 3.29 2.46 -15.78
C SER A 186 2.04 3.35 -15.82
N VAL A 187 0.89 2.87 -15.35
CA VAL A 187 -0.38 3.62 -15.44
C VAL A 187 -0.68 4.27 -14.11
N GLU A 188 -0.74 5.60 -14.08
CA GLU A 188 -1.24 6.33 -12.92
C GLU A 188 -2.77 6.20 -12.81
N GLU A 189 -3.23 5.81 -11.63
CA GLU A 189 -4.64 5.72 -11.29
C GLU A 189 -4.91 6.39 -9.93
N THR A 190 -6.06 7.03 -9.81
CA THR A 190 -6.64 7.36 -8.50
C THR A 190 -7.85 6.47 -8.27
N ARG A 191 -7.81 5.69 -7.20
CA ARG A 191 -8.93 4.84 -6.77
C ARG A 191 -9.56 5.41 -5.51
N ARG A 192 -10.88 5.28 -5.45
CA ARG A 192 -11.71 5.86 -4.39
C ARG A 192 -12.50 4.77 -3.72
N PHE A 193 -12.66 4.88 -2.41
CA PHE A 193 -13.38 3.87 -1.63
C PHE A 193 -14.26 4.53 -0.57
N ALA A 194 -15.43 3.94 -0.34
CA ALA A 194 -16.26 4.24 0.81
C ALA A 194 -16.32 3.01 1.70
N VAL A 195 -16.43 3.22 3.01
CA VAL A 195 -16.71 2.13 3.93
C VAL A 195 -18.22 2.01 4.09
N ARG A 196 -18.76 0.82 3.81
CA ARG A 196 -20.20 0.55 3.94
C ARG A 196 -20.39 -0.80 4.61
N ALA A 197 -21.13 -0.79 5.72
CA ALA A 197 -21.30 -1.99 6.55
C ALA A 197 -19.93 -2.66 6.80
N MET A 198 -19.80 -3.94 6.44
CA MET A 198 -18.59 -4.73 6.70
C MET A 198 -17.56 -4.70 5.57
N ARG A 199 -17.61 -3.74 4.64
CA ARG A 199 -16.79 -3.77 3.43
C ARG A 199 -16.21 -2.39 3.08
N VAL A 200 -14.99 -2.43 2.54
CA VAL A 200 -14.38 -1.33 1.80
C VAL A 200 -14.81 -1.45 0.33
N GLU A 201 -15.67 -0.54 -0.12
CA GLU A 201 -16.30 -0.61 -1.45
C GLU A 201 -15.65 0.39 -2.42
N PRO A 202 -15.25 -0.04 -3.63
CA PRO A 202 -14.77 0.88 -4.64
C PRO A 202 -15.88 1.80 -5.10
N LEU A 203 -15.58 3.09 -5.20
CA LEU A 203 -16.43 4.09 -5.83
C LEU A 203 -16.07 4.21 -7.31
N PRO A 204 -17.01 4.67 -8.15
CA PRO A 204 -16.69 5.02 -9.54
C PRO A 204 -15.54 6.02 -9.62
N ALA A 205 -14.74 5.91 -10.69
CA ALA A 205 -13.78 6.95 -11.04
C ALA A 205 -14.51 8.29 -11.25
N GLU A 206 -13.84 9.40 -10.93
CA GLU A 206 -14.39 10.72 -11.24
C GLU A 206 -14.46 10.92 -12.76
N PRO A 207 -15.53 11.58 -13.26
CA PRO A 207 -15.71 11.84 -14.68
C PRO A 207 -14.67 12.81 -15.26
#